data_AF-A0A1I2VIW6-F1
#
_entry.id   AF-A0A1I2VIW6-F1
#
_cell.length_a   1.000
_cell.length_b   1.000
_cell.length_c   1.000
_cell.angle_alpha   90.00
_cell.angle_beta   90.00
_cell.angle_gamma   90.00
#
_symmetry.space_group_name_H-M   'P 1'
#
loop_
_entity.id
_entity.type
_entity.pdbx_description
1 polymer ?
#
loop_
_entity_poly.entity_id
_entity_poly.type
_entity_poly.pdbx_seq_one_letter_code
_entity_poly.pdbx_strand_id
1 'polypeptide(L)'
;MNFILLFGPQAVGKMTVGKELAKITDLKLFHNHMTIDLLVPLFGFTPEMWRLCHMFRKEIIKSAAASGMNGIIFTTVWAFSEPPTTKVAGF
;
A
#
# COMPACT_ATOMS: atom_id res chain seq x y z
N MET A 1 -0.63 -11.34 -13.42
CA MET A 1 -0.72 -11.08 -11.96
C MET A 1 -2.03 -10.37 -11.66
N ASN A 2 -2.76 -10.79 -10.63
CA ASN A 2 -3.94 -10.09 -10.14
C ASN A 2 -3.54 -8.94 -9.20
N PHE A 3 -4.21 -7.79 -9.29
CA PHE A 3 -3.97 -6.64 -8.40
C PHE A 3 -5.29 -6.14 -7.84
N ILE A 4 -5.47 -6.28 -6.52
CA ILE A 4 -6.65 -5.83 -5.80
C ILE A 4 -6.30 -4.59 -5.00
N LEU A 5 -6.93 -3.46 -5.31
CA LEU A 5 -6.74 -2.21 -4.57
C LEU A 5 -7.89 -2.00 -3.58
N LEU A 6 -7.58 -2.02 -2.28
CA LEU A 6 -8.49 -1.64 -1.22
C LEU A 6 -8.19 -0.21 -0.77
N PHE A 7 -9.08 0.73 -1.07
CA PHE A 7 -8.90 2.13 -0.70
C PHE A 7 -10.08 2.67 0.11
N GLY A 8 -9.85 3.80 0.79
CA GLY A 8 -10.87 4.47 1.61
C GLY A 8 -10.27 5.20 2.81
N PRO A 9 -11.10 5.92 3.60
CA PRO A 9 -10.66 6.72 4.73
C PRO A 9 -9.91 5.92 5.80
N GLN A 10 -9.20 6.60 6.69
CA GLN A 10 -8.52 5.95 7.81
C GLN A 10 -9.50 5.10 8.65
N ALA A 11 -9.02 3.97 9.16
CA ALA A 11 -9.77 3.07 10.05
C ALA A 11 -11.10 2.45 9.54
N VAL A 12 -11.47 2.58 8.25
CA VAL A 12 -12.72 1.98 7.69
C VAL A 12 -12.70 0.44 7.52
N GLY A 13 -11.75 -0.28 8.12
CA GLY A 13 -11.70 -1.75 8.07
C GLY A 13 -10.96 -2.38 6.88
N LYS A 14 -10.27 -1.59 6.03
CA LYS A 14 -9.50 -2.10 4.87
C LYS A 14 -8.51 -3.21 5.24
N MET A 15 -7.83 -3.07 6.38
CA MET A 15 -6.86 -4.04 6.86
C MET A 15 -7.52 -5.38 7.21
N THR A 16 -8.70 -5.34 7.84
CA THR A 16 -9.48 -6.53 8.19
C THR A 16 -9.95 -7.24 6.93
N VAL A 17 -10.54 -6.51 5.97
CA VAL A 17 -10.96 -7.06 4.68
C VAL A 17 -9.79 -7.66 3.91
N GLY A 18 -8.66 -6.95 3.85
CA GLY A 18 -7.46 -7.45 3.16
C GLY A 18 -6.90 -8.74 3.77
N LYS A 19 -6.94 -8.88 5.10
CA LYS A 19 -6.52 -10.12 5.78
C LYS A 19 -7.45 -11.29 5.47
N GLU A 20 -8.76 -11.10 5.53
CA GLU A 20 -9.71 -12.17 5.20
C GLU A 20 -9.62 -12.55 3.72
N LEU A 21 -9.47 -11.57 2.83
CA LEU A 21 -9.30 -11.81 1.40
C LEU A 21 -8.01 -12.61 1.10
N ALA A 22 -6.92 -12.32 1.80
CA ALA A 22 -5.67 -13.07 1.67
C ALA A 22 -5.74 -14.52 2.20
N LYS A 23 -6.74 -14.87 3.03
CA LYS A 23 -6.95 -16.26 3.49
C LYS A 23 -7.72 -17.09 2.49
N ILE A 24 -8.66 -16.48 1.77
CA ILE A 24 -9.53 -17.16 0.79
C ILE A 24 -9.00 -17.05 -0.65
N THR A 25 -7.89 -16.36 -0.84
CA THR A 25 -7.19 -16.22 -2.14
C THR A 25 -5.72 -16.54 -1.95
N ASP A 26 -5.02 -16.94 -3.02
CA ASP A 26 -3.55 -17.10 -3.00
C ASP A 26 -2.80 -15.77 -3.20
N LEU A 27 -3.44 -14.62 -2.90
CA LEU A 27 -2.86 -13.29 -3.09
C LEU A 27 -2.12 -12.84 -1.83
N LYS A 28 -1.02 -12.09 -2.02
CA LYS A 28 -0.22 -11.55 -0.92
C LYS A 28 -0.72 -10.15 -0.52
N LEU A 29 -0.92 -9.93 0.77
CA LEU A 29 -1.36 -8.65 1.30
C LEU A 29 -0.18 -7.70 1.52
N PHE A 30 -0.21 -6.54 0.86
CA PHE A 30 0.77 -5.47 0.98
C PHE A 30 0.05 -4.19 1.42
N HIS A 31 0.19 -3.77 2.67
CA HIS A 31 -0.46 -2.56 3.17
C HIS A 31 0.52 -1.39 3.29
N ASN A 32 0.03 -0.17 3.08
CA ASN A 32 0.84 1.06 3.12
C ASN A 32 1.76 1.20 4.33
N HIS A 33 1.31 0.73 5.50
CA HIS A 33 2.09 0.79 6.74
C HIS A 33 3.41 0.01 6.65
N MET A 34 3.50 -1.07 5.87
CA MET A 34 4.73 -1.87 5.79
C MET A 34 5.96 -1.04 5.38
N THR A 35 5.82 -0.13 4.43
CA THR A 35 6.94 0.73 4.00
C THR A 35 7.17 1.89 4.96
N ILE A 36 6.11 2.40 5.58
CA ILE A 36 6.20 3.49 6.57
C ILE A 36 6.91 2.97 7.82
N ASP A 37 6.50 1.82 8.35
CA ASP A 37 7.07 1.19 9.54
C ASP A 37 8.55 0.81 9.32
N LEU A 38 8.93 0.46 8.09
CA LEU A 38 10.32 0.22 7.71
C LEU A 38 11.17 1.50 7.73
N LEU A 39 10.65 2.61 7.19
CA LEU A 39 11.47 3.78 6.87
C LEU A 39 11.39 4.90 7.92
N VAL A 40 10.29 4.99 8.68
CA VAL A 40 10.12 5.98 9.75
C VAL A 40 11.22 5.90 10.81
N PRO A 41 11.65 4.72 11.29
CA PRO A 41 12.75 4.64 12.26
C PRO A 41 14.10 5.17 11.74
N LEU A 42 14.30 5.19 10.42
CA LEU A 42 15.55 5.60 9.78
C LEU A 42 15.56 7.07 9.38
N PHE A 43 14.43 7.57 8.89
CA PHE A 43 14.34 8.89 8.24
C PHE A 43 13.30 9.82 8.87
N GLY A 44 12.54 9.35 9.87
CA GLY A 44 11.40 10.07 10.43
C GLY A 44 10.29 10.34 9.41
N PHE A 45 9.31 11.19 9.76
CA PHE A 45 8.27 11.64 8.83
C PHE A 45 8.75 12.78 7.90
N THR A 46 9.83 12.53 7.16
CA THR A 46 10.45 13.50 6.24
C THR A 46 10.00 13.30 4.79
N PRO A 47 10.15 14.30 3.90
CA PRO A 47 9.89 14.14 2.47
C PRO A 47 10.67 12.99 1.82
N GLU A 48 11.91 12.77 2.28
CA GLU A 48 12.76 11.67 1.79
C GLU A 48 12.20 10.30 2.15
N MET A 49 11.68 10.15 3.38
CA MET A 49 10.98 8.93 3.79
C MET A 49 9.80 8.61 2.87
N TRP A 50 9.00 9.62 2.52
CA TRP A 50 7.86 9.45 1.61
C TRP A 50 8.31 9.11 0.18
N ARG A 51 9.34 9.78 -0.34
CA ARG A 51 9.95 9.47 -1.64
C ARG A 51 10.40 8.00 -1.69
N LEU A 52 11.06 7.52 -0.63
CA LEU A 52 11.49 6.13 -0.51
C LEU A 52 10.29 5.18 -0.42
N CYS A 53 9.27 5.49 0.41
CA CYS A 53 8.04 4.69 0.46
C CYS A 53 7.43 4.48 -0.93
N HIS A 54 7.34 5.55 -1.73
CA HIS A 54 6.76 5.49 -3.07
C HIS A 54 7.62 4.66 -4.03
N MET A 55 8.95 4.84 -3.97
CA MET A 55 9.90 4.02 -4.72
C MET A 55 9.77 2.54 -4.37
N PHE A 56 9.80 2.18 -3.07
CA PHE A 56 9.66 0.79 -2.62
C PHE A 56 8.33 0.17 -3.07
N ARG A 57 7.21 0.87 -2.92
CA ARG A 57 5.90 0.38 -3.37
C ARG A 57 5.89 0.09 -4.87
N LYS A 58 6.43 1.01 -5.66
CA LYS A 58 6.53 0.85 -7.12
C LYS A 58 7.39 -0.34 -7.50
N GLU A 59 8.57 -0.48 -6.90
CA GLU A 59 9.48 -1.59 -7.20
C GLU A 59 8.92 -2.93 -6.72
N ILE A 60 8.28 -3.00 -5.54
CA ILE A 60 7.61 -4.22 -5.06
C ILE A 60 6.52 -4.67 -6.04
N ILE A 61 5.65 -3.76 -6.48
CA ILE A 61 4.58 -4.08 -7.42
C ILE A 61 5.17 -4.52 -8.78
N LYS A 62 6.22 -3.84 -9.26
CA LYS A 62 6.91 -4.20 -10.50
C LYS A 62 7.56 -5.58 -10.43
N SER A 63 8.28 -5.86 -9.35
CA SER A 63 8.90 -7.18 -9.11
C SER A 63 7.84 -8.28 -8.99
N ALA A 64 6.73 -8.02 -8.30
CA ALA A 64 5.64 -8.98 -8.21
C ALA A 64 4.99 -9.25 -9.57
N ALA A 65 4.75 -8.21 -10.38
CA ALA A 65 4.17 -8.33 -11.72
C ALA A 65 5.08 -9.10 -12.68
N ALA A 66 6.41 -8.97 -12.53
CA ALA A 66 7.40 -9.72 -13.29
C ALA A 66 7.69 -11.13 -12.74
N SER A 67 7.14 -11.46 -11.57
CA SER A 67 7.32 -12.77 -10.93
C SER A 67 6.20 -13.74 -11.31
N GLY A 68 6.36 -15.02 -10.96
CA GLY A 68 5.27 -16.01 -11.01
C GLY A 68 4.21 -15.85 -9.90
N MET A 69 4.19 -14.72 -9.17
CA MET A 69 3.24 -14.47 -8.09
C MET A 69 1.82 -14.35 -8.64
N ASN A 70 0.86 -15.03 -7.99
CA ASN A 70 -0.54 -14.99 -8.39
C ASN A 70 -1.13 -13.57 -8.30
N GLY A 71 -0.79 -12.82 -7.25
CA GLY A 71 -1.07 -11.39 -7.17
C GLY A 71 -0.97 -10.76 -5.80
N ILE A 72 -1.29 -9.47 -5.75
CA ILE A 72 -1.18 -8.61 -4.58
C ILE A 72 -2.52 -7.97 -4.23
N ILE A 73 -2.82 -7.92 -2.94
CA ILE A 73 -3.85 -7.06 -2.35
C ILE A 73 -3.13 -5.85 -1.76
N PHE A 74 -3.35 -4.66 -2.32
CA PHE A 74 -2.74 -3.41 -1.86
C PHE A 74 -3.77 -2.56 -1.12
N THR A 75 -3.45 -2.09 0.10
CA THR A 75 -4.36 -1.23 0.87
C THR A 75 -3.82 0.18 1.01
N THR A 76 -4.58 1.19 0.55
CA THR A 76 -4.17 2.61 0.64
C THR A 76 -5.24 3.51 1.23
N VAL A 77 -4.83 4.66 1.77
CA VAL A 77 -5.74 5.66 2.32
C VAL A 77 -6.09 6.64 1.22
N TRP A 78 -7.39 6.92 1.09
CA TRP A 78 -7.89 7.96 0.21
C TRP A 78 -8.86 8.83 1.00
N ALA A 79 -8.50 10.11 1.17
CA ALA A 79 -9.35 11.11 1.79
C ALA A 79 -10.23 11.77 0.72
N PHE A 80 -11.47 11.27 0.55
CA PHE A 80 -12.42 11.84 -0.42
C PHE A 80 -12.98 13.22 0.00
N SER A 81 -12.86 13.56 1.28
CA SER A 81 -13.33 14.82 1.84
C SER A 81 -12.34 15.97 1.68
N GLU A 82 -11.11 15.69 1.21
CA GLU A 82 -10.10 16.71 0.94
C GLU A 82 -10.11 17.08 -0.55
N PRO A 83 -9.83 18.35 -0.90
CA PRO A 83 -9.64 18.73 -2.30
C PRO A 83 -8.54 17.85 -2.93
N PRO A 84 -8.54 17.64 -4.26
CA PRO A 84 -7.50 16.89 -4.93
C PRO A 84 -6.14 17.53 -4.63
N THR A 85 -5.41 16.99 -3.67
CA THR A 85 -4.03 17.36 -3.44
C THR A 85 -3.19 16.47 -4.35
N THR A 86 -2.12 17.01 -4.91
CA THR A 86 -1.08 16.19 -5.55
C THR A 86 -0.37 15.26 -4.56
N LYS A 87 -0.72 15.34 -3.27
CA LYS A 87 -0.25 14.50 -2.18
C LYS A 87 -1.38 13.58 -1.73
N VAL A 88 -1.75 12.62 -2.57
CA VAL A 88 -2.46 11.45 -2.05
C VAL A 88 -1.53 10.82 -1.01
N ALA A 89 -1.97 10.72 0.24
CA ALA A 89 -1.26 10.00 1.30
C ALA A 89 -1.22 8.50 0.96
N GLY A 90 -0.47 8.10 -0.06
CA GLY A 90 -0.63 6.80 -0.68
C GLY A 90 0.14 6.53 -1.97
N PHE A 91 0.56 7.55 -2.73
CA PHE A 91 1.31 7.38 -3.99
C PHE A 91 2.44 8.39 -4.17
#